data_AF-A0A088MRJ0-F1
#
_entry.id   AF-A0A088MRJ0-F1
#
_cell.length_a   1.000
_cell.length_b   1.000
_cell.length_c   1.000
_cell.angle_alpha   90.00
_cell.angle_beta   90.00
_cell.angle_gamma   90.00
#
_symmetry.space_group_name_H-M   'P 1'
#
loop_
_entity.id
_entity.type
_entity.pdbx_description
1 polymer ?
#
loop_
_entity_poly.entity_id
_entity_poly.type
_entity_poly.pdbx_seq_one_letter_code
_entity_poly.pdbx_strand_id
1 'polypeptide(L)'
;MLADCGLSNAIIQKKNITLDELSALYWVNIFLGVFLFVVTIILSYEISSWMRLDRLSFLIQLTALVFIIMPHGQQYRALMQKELEFDILSKIESFSYLTGFCLTVIIGIIT
;
A
#
# COMPACT_ATOMS: atom_id res chain seq x y z
N MET A 1 0.93 -7.49 0.99
CA MET A 1 1.57 -8.80 1.28
C MET A 1 3.04 -8.65 1.65
N LEU A 2 3.89 -7.96 0.88
CA LEU A 2 5.28 -7.69 1.32
C LEU A 2 5.37 -6.54 2.36
N ALA A 3 4.47 -5.56 2.29
CA ALA A 3 4.48 -4.40 3.19
C ALA A 3 4.17 -4.72 4.66
N ASP A 4 3.53 -5.87 4.95
CA ASP A 4 3.20 -6.25 6.33
C ASP A 4 4.21 -7.22 6.95
N CYS A 5 5.27 -7.65 6.23
CA CYS A 5 6.36 -8.53 6.71
C CYS A 5 5.98 -9.69 7.67
N GLY A 6 4.74 -10.20 7.65
CA GLY A 6 4.25 -11.17 8.64
C GLY A 6 3.96 -10.59 10.04
N LEU A 7 4.08 -9.28 10.26
CA LEU A 7 3.71 -8.60 11.52
C LEU A 7 2.21 -8.73 11.83
N SER A 8 1.34 -8.72 10.81
CA SER A 8 -0.09 -9.00 11.00
C SER A 8 -0.35 -10.39 11.59
N ASN A 9 0.48 -11.40 11.28
CA ASN A 9 0.36 -12.74 11.89
C ASN A 9 0.85 -12.76 13.36
N ALA A 10 1.82 -11.93 13.72
CA ALA A 10 2.28 -11.78 15.12
C ALA A 10 1.26 -11.03 15.98
N ILE A 11 0.57 -10.04 15.40
CA ILE A 11 -0.59 -9.32 15.98
C ILE A 11 -1.74 -10.31 16.23
N ILE A 12 -2.10 -11.14 15.24
CA ILE A 12 -3.23 -12.09 15.32
C ILE A 12 -3.06 -13.13 16.45
N GLN A 13 -1.82 -13.49 16.83
CA GLN A 13 -1.58 -14.40 17.96
C GLN A 13 -1.73 -13.73 19.34
N LYS A 14 -1.69 -12.40 19.44
CA LYS A 14 -1.69 -11.68 20.72
C LYS A 14 -3.11 -11.20 21.07
N LYS A 15 -3.72 -11.86 22.07
CA LYS A 15 -5.13 -11.67 22.48
C LYS A 15 -5.46 -10.28 23.05
N ASN A 16 -4.46 -9.52 23.49
CA ASN A 16 -4.58 -8.14 23.97
C ASN A 16 -3.51 -7.29 23.30
N ILE A 17 -3.92 -6.41 22.38
CA ILE A 17 -3.04 -5.45 21.71
C ILE A 17 -3.44 -4.07 22.19
N THR A 18 -2.53 -3.41 22.90
CA THR A 18 -2.68 -2.03 23.36
C THR A 18 -2.51 -1.05 22.20
N LEU A 19 -3.08 0.15 22.31
CA LEU A 19 -2.98 1.20 21.29
C LEU A 19 -1.52 1.59 20.98
N ASP A 20 -0.63 1.45 21.96
CA ASP A 20 0.81 1.71 21.80
C ASP A 20 1.48 0.69 20.88
N GLU A 21 1.16 -0.60 20.99
CA GLU A 21 1.68 -1.63 20.08
C GLU A 21 1.18 -1.39 18.65
N LEU A 22 -0.10 -1.04 18.48
CA LEU A 22 -0.68 -0.70 17.17
C LEU A 22 0.01 0.53 16.54
N SER A 23 0.32 1.53 17.35
CA SER A 23 1.01 2.74 16.90
C SER A 23 2.48 2.48 16.55
N ALA A 24 3.18 1.65 17.33
CA ALA A 24 4.55 1.25 17.01
C ALA A 24 4.62 0.49 15.68
N LEU A 25 3.69 -0.44 15.47
CA LEU A 25 3.51 -1.17 14.22
C LEU A 25 3.25 -0.26 13.02
N TYR A 26 2.40 0.75 13.20
CA TYR A 26 2.14 1.74 12.17
C TYR A 26 3.40 2.50 11.76
N TRP A 27 4.16 2.99 12.73
CA TRP A 27 5.42 3.69 12.46
C TRP A 27 6.41 2.77 11.75
N VAL A 28 6.49 1.49 12.11
CA VAL A 28 7.31 0.49 11.40
C VAL A 28 6.86 0.33 9.95
N ASN A 29 5.56 0.18 9.69
CA ASN A 29 5.02 0.06 8.33
C ASN A 29 5.26 1.33 7.50
N ILE A 30 5.15 2.52 8.10
CA ILE A 30 5.50 3.77 7.42
C ILE A 30 6.98 3.82 7.09
N PHE A 31 7.87 3.51 8.05
CA PHE A 31 9.31 3.51 7.80
C PHE A 31 9.68 2.50 6.71
N LEU A 32 9.06 1.31 6.72
CA LEU A 32 9.28 0.30 5.69
C LEU A 32 8.75 0.76 4.32
N GLY A 33 7.58 1.40 4.28
CA GLY A 33 7.01 1.97 3.05
C GLY A 33 7.87 3.07 2.44
N VAL A 34 8.37 4.00 3.27
CA VAL A 34 9.31 5.06 2.85
C VAL A 34 10.63 4.46 2.39
N PHE A 35 11.16 3.47 3.10
CA PHE A 35 12.39 2.78 2.70
C PHE A 35 12.23 2.10 1.34
N LEU A 36 11.15 1.33 1.13
CA LEU A 36 10.85 0.70 -0.16
C LEU A 36 10.63 1.72 -1.27
N PHE A 37 10.00 2.86 -0.99
CA PHE A 37 9.82 3.95 -1.94
C PHE A 37 11.17 4.50 -2.43
N VAL A 38 12.07 4.85 -1.51
CA VAL A 38 13.41 5.37 -1.85
C VAL A 38 14.19 4.35 -2.67
N VAL A 39 14.21 3.09 -2.24
CA VAL A 39 14.88 2.00 -2.95
C VAL A 39 14.31 1.82 -4.36
N THR A 40 12.99 1.85 -4.51
CA THR A 40 12.30 1.70 -5.80
C THR A 40 12.60 2.86 -6.75
N ILE A 41 12.69 4.11 -6.25
CA ILE A 41 13.08 5.26 -7.09
C ILE A 41 14.52 5.14 -7.56
N ILE A 42 15.45 4.74 -6.69
CA ILE A 42 16.85 4.56 -7.07
C ILE A 42 16.97 3.47 -8.15
N LEU A 43 16.30 2.34 -7.94
CA LEU A 43 16.22 1.25 -8.93
C LEU A 43 15.57 1.72 -10.25
N SER A 44 14.52 2.55 -10.18
CA SER A 44 13.86 3.10 -11.38
C SER A 44 14.83 3.88 -12.26
N TYR A 45 15.66 4.73 -11.64
CA TYR A 45 16.65 5.52 -12.35
C TYR A 45 17.71 4.64 -13.02
N GLU A 46 18.26 3.67 -12.28
CA GLU A 46 19.24 2.71 -12.81
C GLU A 46 18.69 1.88 -13.98
N ILE A 47 17.49 1.31 -13.81
CA ILE A 47 16.80 0.50 -14.82
C ILE A 47 16.49 1.34 -16.07
N SER A 48 16.03 2.58 -15.91
CA SER A 48 15.74 3.47 -17.03
C SER A 48 16.99 3.82 -17.84
N SER A 49 18.13 4.02 -17.15
CA SER A 49 19.40 4.30 -17.82
C SER A 49 19.86 3.10 -18.68
N TRP A 50 19.64 1.88 -18.17
CA TRP A 50 19.97 0.63 -18.86
C TRP A 50 19.04 0.32 -20.02
N MET A 51 17.72 0.55 -19.86
CA MET A 51 16.71 0.21 -20.86
C MET A 51 16.43 1.31 -21.88
N ARG A 52 16.96 2.54 -21.71
CA ARG A 52 16.74 3.71 -22.60
C ARG A 52 15.26 3.99 -22.93
N LEU A 53 14.37 3.64 -22.01
CA LEU A 53 12.92 3.79 -22.14
C LEU A 53 12.44 4.77 -21.07
N ASP A 54 12.47 6.07 -21.38
CA ASP A 54 12.08 7.14 -20.44
C ASP A 54 10.66 6.96 -19.90
N ARG A 55 9.78 6.33 -20.68
CA ARG A 55 8.40 6.03 -20.28
C ARG A 55 8.33 5.03 -19.12
N LEU A 56 9.29 4.09 -19.03
CA LEU A 56 9.32 3.07 -17.98
C LEU A 56 9.65 3.67 -16.62
N SER A 57 10.56 4.66 -16.58
CA SER A 57 10.91 5.39 -15.35
C SER A 57 9.68 6.04 -14.70
N PHE A 58 8.86 6.70 -15.52
CA PHE A 58 7.65 7.37 -15.05
C PHE A 58 6.63 6.40 -14.44
N LEU A 59 6.40 5.25 -15.09
CA LEU A 59 5.50 4.22 -14.56
C LEU A 59 6.00 3.64 -13.23
N ILE A 60 7.31 3.37 -13.10
CA ILE A 60 7.88 2.82 -11.87
C ILE A 60 7.78 3.86 -10.74
N GLN A 61 8.07 5.14 -11.00
CA GLN A 61 7.92 6.21 -10.01
C GLN A 61 6.47 6.38 -9.55
N LEU A 62 5.50 6.29 -10.47
CA LEU A 62 4.08 6.34 -10.13
C LEU A 62 3.68 5.18 -9.21
N THR A 63 4.19 3.97 -9.51
CA THR A 63 3.95 2.78 -8.71
C THR A 63 4.64 2.87 -7.34
N ALA A 64 5.79 3.55 -7.26
CA ALA A 64 6.50 3.74 -6.00
C ALA A 64 5.64 4.52 -4.98
N LEU A 65 4.86 5.52 -5.41
CA LEU A 65 3.96 6.29 -4.54
C LEU A 65 2.96 5.41 -3.78
N VAL A 66 2.59 4.26 -4.34
CA VAL A 66 1.72 3.29 -3.67
C VAL A 66 2.35 2.79 -2.36
N PHE A 67 3.67 2.65 -2.27
CA PHE A 67 4.35 2.23 -1.04
C PHE A 67 4.26 3.24 0.10
N ILE A 68 4.00 4.53 -0.19
CA ILE A 68 3.75 5.55 0.83
C ILE A 68 2.27 5.56 1.22
N ILE A 69 1.37 5.51 0.24
CA ILE A 69 -0.08 5.69 0.45
C ILE A 69 -0.72 4.45 1.07
N MET A 70 -0.30 3.26 0.65
CA MET A 70 -0.89 1.99 1.05
C MET A 70 -0.77 1.68 2.57
N PRO A 71 0.38 1.89 3.24
CA PRO A 71 0.50 1.64 4.69
C PRO A 71 -0.52 2.44 5.53
N HIS A 72 -0.86 3.67 5.13
CA HIS A 72 -1.87 4.48 5.82
C HIS A 72 -3.24 3.80 5.82
N GLY A 73 -3.69 3.28 4.67
CA GLY A 73 -4.95 2.56 4.56
C GLY A 73 -4.94 1.20 5.26
N GLN A 74 -3.78 0.53 5.29
CA GLN A 74 -3.65 -0.78 5.94
C GLN A 74 -3.86 -0.73 7.45
N GLN A 75 -3.42 0.34 8.14
CA GLN A 75 -3.66 0.45 9.59
C GLN A 75 -5.15 0.56 9.93
N TYR A 76 -5.90 1.41 9.21
CA TYR A 76 -7.35 1.55 9.39
C TYR A 76 -8.08 0.25 9.09
N ARG A 77 -7.67 -0.45 8.02
CA ARG A 77 -8.21 -1.77 7.67
C ARG A 77 -7.97 -2.80 8.78
N ALA A 78 -6.78 -2.83 9.37
CA ALA A 78 -6.47 -3.70 10.49
C ALA A 78 -7.30 -3.38 11.75
N LEU A 79 -7.56 -2.09 12.01
CA LEU A 79 -8.40 -1.65 13.12
C LEU A 79 -9.87 -2.07 12.92
N MET A 80 -10.46 -1.81 11.74
CA MET A 80 -11.84 -2.21 11.44
C MET A 80 -12.02 -3.74 11.47
N GLN A 81 -11.03 -4.51 11.00
CA GLN A 81 -11.06 -5.97 11.12
C GLN A 81 -11.02 -6.44 12.58
N LYS A 82 -10.27 -5.74 13.44
CA LYS A 82 -10.22 -6.02 14.89
C LYS A 82 -11.54 -5.69 15.57
N GLU A 83 -12.19 -4.61 15.18
CA GLU A 83 -13.51 -4.19 15.70
C GLU A 83 -14.68 -5.00 15.11
N LEU A 84 -14.39 -6.00 14.27
CA LEU A 84 -15.36 -6.85 13.55
C LEU A 84 -16.27 -6.05 12.59
N GLU A 85 -15.85 -4.85 12.18
CA GLU A 85 -16.55 -3.97 11.24
C GLU A 85 -16.31 -4.36 9.76
N PHE A 86 -16.43 -5.65 9.44
CA PHE A 86 -16.19 -6.16 8.09
C PHE A 86 -17.15 -5.60 7.04
N ASP A 87 -18.36 -5.20 7.45
CA ASP A 87 -19.39 -4.68 6.54
C ASP A 87 -19.01 -3.29 5.99
N ILE A 88 -18.40 -2.43 6.82
CA ILE A 88 -17.89 -1.13 6.40
C ILE A 88 -16.69 -1.31 5.48
N LEU A 89 -15.75 -2.18 5.85
CA LEU A 89 -14.58 -2.47 5.04
C LEU A 89 -14.94 -3.01 3.65
N SER A 90 -15.91 -3.94 3.59
CA SER A 90 -16.37 -4.54 2.33
C SER A 90 -17.01 -3.51 1.39
N LYS A 91 -17.75 -2.54 1.94
CA LYS A 91 -18.32 -1.41 1.18
C LYS A 91 -17.23 -0.50 0.62
N ILE A 92 -16.24 -0.14 1.43
CA ILE A 92 -15.11 0.70 1.01
C ILE A 92 -14.31 0.03 -0.12
N GLU A 93 -14.02 -1.27 0.02
CA GLU A 93 -13.30 -2.03 -1.01
C GLU A 93 -14.11 -2.11 -2.31
N SER A 94 -15.39 -2.46 -2.22
CA SER A 94 -16.26 -2.54 -3.39
C SER A 94 -16.29 -1.21 -4.16
N PHE A 95 -16.40 -0.09 -3.44
CA PHE A 95 -16.41 1.24 -4.05
C PHE A 95 -15.04 1.63 -4.63
N SER A 96 -13.95 1.25 -3.95
CA SER A 96 -12.59 1.48 -4.45
C SER A 96 -12.29 0.71 -5.73
N TYR A 97 -12.71 -0.57 -5.80
CA TYR A 97 -12.55 -1.36 -7.02
C TYR A 97 -13.42 -0.84 -8.16
N LEU A 98 -14.65 -0.41 -7.87
CA LEU A 98 -15.53 0.15 -8.89
C LEU A 98 -14.98 1.46 -9.46
N THR A 99 -14.50 2.37 -8.61
CA THR A 99 -13.89 3.63 -9.05
C THR A 99 -12.59 3.39 -9.82
N GLY A 100 -11.73 2.49 -9.33
CA GLY A 100 -10.50 2.09 -10.03
C GLY A 100 -10.77 1.46 -11.41
N PHE A 101 -11.80 0.61 -11.51
CA PHE A 101 -12.23 0.04 -12.77
C PHE A 101 -12.73 1.12 -13.74
N CYS A 102 -13.63 2.00 -13.30
CA CYS A 102 -14.13 3.10 -14.12
C CYS A 102 -13.00 4.01 -14.62
N LEU A 103 -12.06 4.38 -13.75
CA LEU A 103 -10.89 5.19 -14.13
C LEU A 103 -10.03 4.48 -15.18
N THR A 104 -9.77 3.19 -14.99
CA THR A 104 -8.98 2.39 -15.94
C THR A 104 -9.66 2.34 -17.32
N VAL A 105 -10.97 2.13 -17.36
CA VAL A 105 -11.74 2.11 -18.61
C VAL A 105 -11.70 3.47 -19.30
N ILE A 106 -11.89 4.57 -18.56
CA ILE A 106 -11.84 5.93 -19.12
C ILE A 106 -10.45 6.23 -19.70
N ILE A 107 -9.37 5.93 -18.96
CA ILE A 107 -8.00 6.13 -19.43
C ILE A 107 -7.72 5.28 -20.67
N GLY A 108 -8.20 4.03 -20.71
CA GLY A 108 -8.04 3.13 -21.84
C GLY A 108 -8.83 3.53 -23.08
N ILE A 109 -9.92 4.30 -22.94
CA ILE A 109 -10.67 4.88 -24.07
C ILE A 109 -9.99 6.15 -24.59
N ILE A 110 -9.31 6.92 -23.71
CA ILE A 110 -8.63 8.18 -24.06
C ILE A 110 -7.25 7.94 -24.72
N THR A 111 -6.59 6.82 -24.42
CA THR A 111 -5.24 6.47 -24.91
C THR A 111 -5.29 5.68 -26.21
#